data_AF-A0A2R4WSX2-F1
#
_entry.id   AF-A0A2R4WSX2-F1
#
_cell.length_a   1.000
_cell.length_b   1.000
_cell.length_c   1.000
_cell.angle_alpha   90.00
_cell.angle_beta   90.00
_cell.angle_gamma   90.00
#
_symmetry.space_group_name_H-M   'P 1'
#
loop_
_entity.id
_entity.type
_entity.pdbx_description
1 polymer ?
#
loop_
_entity_poly.entity_id
_entity_poly.type
_entity_poly.pdbx_seq_one_letter_code
_entity_poly.pdbx_strand_id
1 'polypeptide(L)'
;MLAVLATESQGTGNLGLFPVVVLLLGPLIGALGGRPARPREPLAVILATLLAVTAAYPFVETVLRRAGTMAIRQAASLRREPALDRVIGPVLVARQTGEAAERYAALWHGSEAAKAAVQNADVAFSGGLNATEPAMSLAWAREVAAMGRLVRERDLVRPAMRVTTIGYVEPFGRLLGAIPTPGTRLWLDPWRTVGLLSAEEARATLAPADAVFVQRCPLKPQLQDMIAHMFQAALDADFAPAAATGCYDLWLRRPH
;
A
#
# COMPACT_ATOMS: atom_id res chain seq x y z
N MET A 1 -17.64 -2.70 -8.42
CA MET A 1 -19.08 -2.95 -8.18
C MET A 1 -19.30 -3.80 -6.93
N LEU A 2 -18.70 -5.01 -6.85
CA LEU A 2 -18.73 -5.86 -5.64
C LEU A 2 -18.19 -5.17 -4.37
N ALA A 3 -17.07 -4.43 -4.47
CA ALA A 3 -16.50 -3.71 -3.32
C ALA A 3 -17.38 -2.55 -2.79
N VAL A 4 -18.21 -1.95 -3.66
CA VAL A 4 -19.14 -0.85 -3.32
C VAL A 4 -20.41 -1.42 -2.66
N LEU A 5 -20.89 -2.56 -3.17
CA LEU A 5 -21.99 -3.31 -2.54
C LEU A 5 -21.59 -3.86 -1.17
N ALA A 6 -20.33 -4.30 -1.00
CA ALA A 6 -19.81 -4.78 0.27
C ALA A 6 -19.67 -3.67 1.32
N THR A 7 -19.33 -2.45 0.90
CA THR A 7 -19.20 -1.29 1.80
C THR A 7 -20.55 -0.72 2.22
N GLU A 8 -21.58 -0.74 1.35
CA GLU A 8 -22.94 -0.37 1.76
C GLU A 8 -23.61 -1.43 2.67
N SER A 9 -23.25 -2.71 2.54
CA SER A 9 -23.71 -3.77 3.45
C SER A 9 -23.23 -3.55 4.89
N GLN A 10 -22.03 -2.97 5.08
CA GLN A 10 -21.49 -2.68 6.41
C GLN A 10 -22.00 -1.36 7.00
N GLY A 11 -22.34 -0.36 6.19
CA GLY A 11 -22.79 0.96 6.66
C GLY A 11 -24.28 1.10 7.01
N THR A 12 -25.13 0.16 6.57
CA THR A 12 -26.60 0.27 6.73
C THR A 12 -27.22 -0.83 7.60
N GLY A 13 -26.40 -1.71 8.19
CA GLY A 13 -26.87 -2.76 9.11
C GLY A 13 -27.86 -3.77 8.49
N ASN A 14 -27.84 -3.97 7.16
CA ASN A 14 -28.72 -4.87 6.42
C ASN A 14 -30.25 -4.65 6.59
N LEU A 15 -30.70 -3.61 7.29
CA LEU A 15 -32.12 -3.40 7.60
C LEU A 15 -32.97 -3.01 6.37
N GLY A 16 -32.36 -2.45 5.32
CA GLY A 16 -33.06 -2.13 4.06
C GLY A 16 -33.23 -3.32 3.11
N LEU A 17 -32.34 -4.32 3.22
CA LEU A 17 -32.37 -5.55 2.40
C LEU A 17 -33.29 -6.61 3.01
N PHE A 18 -33.48 -6.59 4.33
CA PHE A 18 -34.30 -7.56 5.04
C PHE A 18 -35.77 -7.62 4.56
N PRO A 19 -36.49 -6.50 4.34
CA PRO A 19 -37.87 -6.53 3.84
C PRO A 19 -37.97 -7.10 2.42
N VAL A 20 -36.99 -6.78 1.56
CA VAL A 20 -36.94 -7.23 0.16
C VAL A 20 -36.64 -8.73 0.09
N VAL A 21 -35.70 -9.21 0.92
CA VAL A 21 -35.37 -10.64 1.04
C VAL A 21 -36.55 -11.42 1.63
N VAL A 22 -37.25 -10.89 2.63
CA VAL A 22 -38.45 -11.51 3.23
C VAL A 22 -39.62 -11.56 2.23
N LEU A 23 -39.82 -10.52 1.41
CA LEU A 23 -40.85 -10.50 0.36
C LEU A 23 -40.54 -11.45 -0.80
N LEU A 24 -39.27 -11.59 -1.19
CA LEU A 24 -38.84 -12.47 -2.30
C LEU A 24 -38.72 -13.95 -1.91
N LEU A 25 -38.24 -14.25 -0.69
CA LEU A 25 -37.98 -15.62 -0.23
C LEU A 25 -39.03 -16.16 0.75
N GLY A 26 -39.86 -15.31 1.35
CA GLY A 26 -40.97 -15.74 2.22
C GLY A 26 -41.91 -16.76 1.57
N PRO A 27 -42.25 -16.64 0.27
CA PRO A 27 -43.04 -17.67 -0.44
C PRO A 27 -42.31 -19.02 -0.59
N LEU A 28 -40.98 -19.00 -0.69
CA LEU A 28 -40.10 -20.16 -0.88
C LEU A 28 -39.84 -20.90 0.44
N ILE A 29 -39.67 -20.16 1.54
CA ILE A 29 -39.53 -20.70 2.90
C ILE A 29 -40.84 -21.35 3.35
N GLY A 30 -41.99 -20.77 2.99
CA GLY A 30 -43.31 -21.37 3.25
C GLY A 30 -43.57 -22.68 2.48
N ALA A 31 -42.92 -22.87 1.32
CA ALA A 31 -43.03 -24.10 0.53
C ALA A 31 -42.18 -25.25 1.09
N LEU A 32 -41.08 -24.95 1.79
CA LEU A 32 -40.23 -25.94 2.48
C LEU A 32 -40.85 -26.46 3.79
N GLY A 33 -41.86 -25.79 4.34
CA GLY A 33 -42.55 -26.14 5.59
C GLY A 33 -43.74 -27.11 5.45
N GLY A 34 -43.93 -27.75 4.30
CA GLY A 34 -44.88 -28.86 4.14
C GLY A 34 -46.38 -28.51 4.14
N ARG A 35 -46.77 -27.23 4.03
CA ARG A 35 -48.19 -26.85 3.84
C ARG A 35 -48.52 -26.73 2.35
N PRO A 36 -49.63 -27.33 1.86
CA PRO A 36 -50.01 -27.22 0.46
C PRO A 36 -50.31 -25.75 0.13
N ALA A 37 -49.61 -25.22 -0.87
CA ALA A 37 -49.89 -23.90 -1.39
C ALA A 37 -51.30 -23.91 -2.01
N ARG A 38 -52.26 -23.21 -1.40
CA ARG A 38 -53.53 -22.89 -2.05
C ARG A 38 -53.23 -22.23 -3.40
N PRO A 39 -54.06 -22.45 -4.44
CA PRO A 39 -53.92 -21.74 -5.70
C PRO A 39 -53.94 -20.24 -5.40
N ARG A 40 -52.78 -19.59 -5.51
CA ARG A 40 -52.68 -18.14 -5.31
C ARG A 40 -53.34 -17.51 -6.51
N GLU A 41 -54.40 -16.76 -6.27
CA GLU A 41 -55.08 -16.00 -7.31
C GLU A 41 -54.02 -15.20 -8.10
N PRO A 42 -54.03 -15.28 -9.44
CA PRO A 42 -53.00 -14.63 -10.27
C PRO A 42 -52.91 -13.12 -9.98
N LEU A 43 -54.03 -12.51 -9.58
CA LEU A 43 -54.10 -11.12 -9.15
C LEU A 43 -53.26 -10.83 -7.90
N ALA A 44 -53.24 -11.73 -6.92
CA ALA A 44 -52.48 -11.58 -5.68
C ALA A 44 -50.97 -11.72 -5.90
N VAL A 45 -50.55 -12.59 -6.83
CA VAL A 45 -49.15 -12.71 -7.23
C VAL A 45 -48.72 -11.45 -7.99
N ILE A 46 -49.52 -10.98 -8.94
CA ILE A 46 -49.25 -9.75 -9.69
C ILE A 46 -49.15 -8.54 -8.76
N LEU A 47 -50.07 -8.38 -7.81
CA LEU A 47 -50.03 -7.29 -6.83
C LEU A 47 -48.78 -7.37 -5.94
N ALA A 48 -48.43 -8.57 -5.46
CA ALA A 48 -47.23 -8.76 -4.63
C ALA A 48 -45.94 -8.47 -5.41
N THR A 49 -45.86 -8.87 -6.68
CA THR A 49 -44.73 -8.55 -7.56
C THR A 49 -44.66 -7.04 -7.84
N LEU A 50 -45.79 -6.38 -8.13
CA LEU A 50 -45.83 -4.93 -8.31
C LEU A 50 -45.40 -4.19 -7.05
N LEU A 51 -45.90 -4.58 -5.87
CA LEU A 51 -45.49 -3.99 -4.59
C LEU A 51 -44.00 -4.21 -4.32
N ALA A 52 -43.47 -5.40 -4.59
CA ALA A 52 -42.05 -5.69 -4.44
C ALA A 52 -41.20 -4.86 -5.40
N VAL A 53 -41.62 -4.71 -6.67
CA VAL A 53 -40.94 -3.89 -7.66
C VAL A 53 -41.00 -2.41 -7.28
N THR A 54 -42.15 -1.86 -6.88
CA THR A 54 -42.27 -0.45 -6.48
C THR A 54 -41.55 -0.14 -5.17
N ALA A 55 -41.45 -1.10 -4.24
CA ALA A 55 -40.68 -0.94 -3.01
C ALA A 55 -39.16 -1.08 -3.24
N ALA A 56 -38.75 -1.98 -4.14
CA ALA A 56 -37.33 -2.21 -4.46
C ALA A 56 -36.77 -1.18 -5.44
N TYR A 57 -37.60 -0.62 -6.33
CA TYR A 57 -37.19 0.36 -7.35
C TYR A 57 -36.47 1.59 -6.77
N PRO A 58 -36.99 2.32 -5.77
CA PRO A 58 -36.28 3.48 -5.22
C PRO A 58 -34.96 3.09 -4.54
N PHE A 59 -34.87 1.88 -4.00
CA PHE A 59 -33.63 1.34 -3.44
C PHE A 59 -32.61 1.03 -4.55
N VAL A 60 -33.01 0.28 -5.58
CA VAL A 60 -32.16 -0.06 -6.73
C VAL A 60 -31.71 1.21 -7.46
N GLU A 61 -32.61 2.16 -7.69
CA GLU A 61 -32.28 3.45 -8.30
C GLU A 61 -31.29 4.23 -7.41
N THR A 62 -31.51 4.29 -6.10
CA THR A 62 -30.60 4.99 -5.19
C THR A 62 -29.22 4.34 -5.15
N VAL A 63 -29.15 3.01 -5.04
CA VAL A 63 -27.89 2.25 -5.01
C VAL A 63 -27.16 2.38 -6.34
N LEU A 64 -27.84 2.18 -7.48
CA LEU A 64 -27.21 2.29 -8.80
C LEU A 64 -26.79 3.72 -9.11
N ARG A 65 -27.60 4.72 -8.77
CA ARG A 65 -27.27 6.14 -9.01
C ARG A 65 -26.14 6.59 -8.11
N ARG A 66 -26.13 6.21 -6.83
CA ARG A 66 -25.01 6.52 -5.91
C ARG A 66 -23.74 5.77 -6.30
N ALA A 67 -23.81 4.46 -6.52
CA ALA A 67 -22.67 3.67 -6.95
C ALA A 67 -22.12 4.14 -8.31
N GLY A 68 -22.99 4.46 -9.26
CA GLY A 68 -22.63 5.04 -10.55
C GLY A 68 -21.98 6.42 -10.40
N THR A 69 -22.57 7.29 -9.58
CA THR A 69 -21.99 8.62 -9.30
C THR A 69 -20.63 8.51 -8.60
N MET A 70 -20.48 7.59 -7.64
CA MET A 70 -19.19 7.35 -6.98
C MET A 70 -18.16 6.77 -7.94
N ALA A 71 -18.54 5.79 -8.77
CA ALA A 71 -17.64 5.22 -9.77
C ALA A 71 -17.18 6.26 -10.80
N ILE A 72 -18.10 7.11 -11.28
CA ILE A 72 -17.78 8.22 -12.19
C ILE A 72 -16.87 9.23 -11.51
N ARG A 73 -17.19 9.65 -10.27
CA ARG A 73 -16.35 10.58 -9.51
C ARG A 73 -14.96 10.00 -9.24
N GLN A 74 -14.88 8.71 -8.90
CA GLN A 74 -13.62 8.01 -8.65
C GLN A 74 -12.80 7.91 -9.94
N ALA A 75 -13.40 7.47 -11.05
CA ALA A 75 -12.76 7.43 -12.37
C ALA A 75 -12.29 8.81 -12.85
N ALA A 76 -13.13 9.84 -12.68
CA ALA A 76 -12.79 11.22 -13.01
C ALA A 76 -11.67 11.79 -12.11
N SER A 77 -11.48 11.23 -10.93
CA SER A 77 -10.42 11.62 -9.99
C SER A 77 -9.09 10.88 -10.20
N LEU A 78 -9.06 9.85 -11.07
CA LEU A 78 -7.84 9.12 -11.36
C LEU A 78 -6.85 10.02 -12.10
N ARG A 79 -5.60 10.01 -11.64
CA ARG A 79 -4.48 10.75 -12.24
C ARG A 79 -3.28 9.83 -12.35
N ARG A 80 -2.49 10.02 -13.40
CA ARG A 80 -1.22 9.33 -13.54
C ARG A 80 -0.27 9.81 -12.46
N GLU A 81 0.46 8.87 -11.87
CA GLU A 81 1.44 9.16 -10.82
C GLU A 81 2.87 8.91 -11.33
N PRO A 82 3.62 9.97 -11.71
CA PRO A 82 4.95 9.82 -12.29
C PRO A 82 5.98 9.15 -11.36
N ALA A 83 5.78 9.22 -10.05
CA ALA A 83 6.65 8.52 -9.10
C ALA A 83 6.52 6.99 -9.24
N LEU A 84 5.30 6.48 -9.38
CA LEU A 84 5.05 5.05 -9.54
C LEU A 84 5.52 4.51 -10.89
N ASP A 85 5.44 5.31 -11.94
CA ASP A 85 5.95 4.96 -13.27
C ASP A 85 7.39 4.46 -13.23
N ARG A 86 8.20 5.03 -12.33
CA ARG A 86 9.63 4.74 -12.20
C ARG A 86 9.90 3.54 -11.29
N VAL A 87 9.01 3.25 -10.35
CA VAL A 87 9.20 2.19 -9.36
C VAL A 87 8.54 0.88 -9.81
N ILE A 88 7.30 0.95 -10.31
CA ILE A 88 6.46 -0.22 -10.62
C ILE A 88 5.89 -0.21 -12.05
N GLY A 89 5.82 0.96 -12.68
CA GLY A 89 5.24 1.14 -14.01
C GLY A 89 4.01 2.07 -14.00
N PRO A 90 3.39 2.30 -15.17
CA PRO A 90 2.33 3.28 -15.33
C PRO A 90 1.08 2.91 -14.53
N VAL A 91 0.75 3.73 -13.52
CA VAL A 91 -0.42 3.52 -12.65
C VAL A 91 -1.25 4.80 -12.52
N LEU A 92 -2.56 4.62 -12.46
CA LEU A 92 -3.52 5.67 -12.13
C LEU A 92 -3.89 5.60 -10.65
N VAL A 93 -3.83 6.74 -9.98
CA VAL A 93 -4.14 6.88 -8.56
C VAL A 93 -5.28 7.87 -8.37
N ALA A 94 -6.22 7.54 -7.49
CA ALA A 94 -7.30 8.45 -7.12
C ALA A 94 -6.73 9.68 -6.39
N ARG A 95 -7.27 10.87 -6.68
CA ARG A 95 -6.84 12.13 -6.05
C ARG A 95 -6.73 12.05 -4.53
N GLN A 96 -7.72 11.44 -3.87
CA GLN A 96 -7.75 11.28 -2.41
C GLN A 96 -6.56 10.47 -1.88
N THR A 97 -6.16 9.41 -2.58
CA THR A 97 -4.97 8.61 -2.23
C THR A 97 -3.71 9.45 -2.37
N GLY A 98 -3.62 10.29 -3.41
CA GLY A 98 -2.53 11.25 -3.59
C GLY A 98 -2.44 12.28 -2.47
N GLU A 99 -3.57 12.86 -2.05
CA GLU A 99 -3.64 13.81 -0.93
C GLU A 99 -3.31 13.18 0.42
N ALA A 100 -3.73 11.93 0.64
CA ALA A 100 -3.35 11.18 1.83
C ALA A 100 -1.85 10.85 1.84
N ALA A 101 -1.27 10.51 0.67
CA ALA A 101 0.17 10.26 0.54
C ALA A 101 1.00 11.51 0.90
N GLU A 102 0.58 12.70 0.48
CA GLU A 102 1.24 13.96 0.88
C GLU A 102 1.24 14.16 2.39
N ARG A 103 0.16 13.79 3.09
CA ARG A 103 0.11 13.88 4.56
C ARG A 103 1.08 12.89 5.22
N TYR A 104 1.18 11.66 4.70
CA TYR A 104 2.15 10.70 5.20
C TYR A 104 3.59 11.20 5.01
N ALA A 105 3.92 11.73 3.83
CA ALA A 105 5.23 12.32 3.57
C ALA A 105 5.51 13.50 4.52
N ALA A 106 4.54 14.41 4.70
CA ALA A 106 4.68 15.55 5.62
C ALA A 106 4.92 15.10 7.07
N LEU A 107 4.33 13.97 7.50
CA LEU A 107 4.60 13.41 8.82
C LEU A 107 6.01 12.81 8.94
N TRP A 108 6.52 12.17 7.89
CA TRP A 108 7.88 11.61 7.87
C TRP A 108 8.96 12.69 7.89
N HIS A 109 8.72 13.80 7.21
CA HIS A 109 9.62 14.97 7.19
C HIS A 109 9.33 15.96 8.33
N GLY A 110 8.33 15.68 9.17
CA GLY A 110 7.89 16.55 10.27
C GLY A 110 8.84 16.57 11.46
N SER A 111 8.41 17.19 12.57
CA SER A 111 9.17 17.17 13.83
C SER A 111 9.33 15.75 14.38
N GLU A 112 10.27 15.54 15.30
CA GLU A 112 10.47 14.23 15.96
C GLU A 112 9.17 13.71 16.63
N ALA A 113 8.34 14.61 17.16
CA ALA A 113 7.02 14.25 17.67
C ALA A 113 6.06 13.75 16.58
N ALA A 114 6.06 14.37 15.40
CA ALA A 114 5.25 13.92 14.26
C ALA A 114 5.74 12.58 13.71
N LYS A 115 7.07 12.38 13.64
CA LYS A 115 7.68 11.10 13.27
C LYS A 115 7.29 10.00 14.26
N ALA A 116 7.42 10.25 15.57
CA ALA A 116 7.05 9.30 16.62
C ALA A 116 5.57 8.89 16.55
N ALA A 117 4.67 9.82 16.21
CA ALA A 117 3.24 9.51 16.04
C ALA A 117 2.98 8.52 14.91
N VAL A 118 3.75 8.58 13.81
CA VAL A 118 3.64 7.61 12.71
C VAL A 118 4.33 6.29 13.04
N GLN A 119 5.43 6.33 13.79
CA GLN A 119 6.17 5.12 14.20
C GLN A 119 5.36 4.23 15.16
N ASN A 120 4.57 4.86 16.05
CA ASN A 120 3.81 4.18 17.10
C ASN A 120 2.38 3.82 16.70
N ALA A 121 1.94 4.16 15.49
CA ALA A 121 0.67 3.66 14.98
C ALA A 121 0.82 2.15 14.70
N ASP A 122 0.11 1.30 15.44
CA ASP A 122 0.18 -0.18 15.40
C ASP A 122 -0.01 -0.83 14.01
N VAL A 123 -0.35 -0.03 12.98
CA VAL A 123 -0.37 -0.41 11.57
C VAL A 123 0.94 0.01 10.89
N ALA A 124 2.06 -0.18 11.56
CA ALA A 124 3.31 0.41 11.11
C ALA A 124 3.80 -0.28 9.82
N PHE A 125 3.81 0.50 8.75
CA PHE A 125 4.19 0.10 7.42
C PHE A 125 5.70 -0.05 7.30
N SER A 126 6.07 -1.27 6.96
CA SER A 126 7.43 -1.72 6.76
C SER A 126 7.96 -1.30 5.38
N GLY A 127 7.64 -0.14 4.82
CA GLY A 127 8.08 0.20 3.45
C GLY A 127 7.49 -0.70 2.33
N GLY A 128 7.69 -0.31 1.07
CA GLY A 128 7.28 -1.12 -0.08
C GLY A 128 5.84 -0.92 -0.55
N LEU A 129 5.33 -1.83 -1.38
CA LEU A 129 3.94 -1.77 -1.86
C LEU A 129 3.04 -2.61 -0.95
N ASN A 130 2.06 -1.97 -0.32
CA ASN A 130 1.03 -2.64 0.46
C ASN A 130 -0.36 -2.26 -0.06
N ALA A 131 -1.10 -3.25 -0.57
CA ALA A 131 -2.44 -3.07 -1.10
C ALA A 131 -3.46 -2.63 -0.04
N THR A 132 -3.21 -2.92 1.25
CA THR A 132 -4.09 -2.49 2.35
C THR A 132 -3.85 -1.04 2.76
N GLU A 133 -2.70 -0.47 2.39
CA GLU A 133 -2.29 0.91 2.73
C GLU A 133 -1.72 1.65 1.49
N PRO A 134 -2.57 1.92 0.48
CA PRO A 134 -2.12 2.44 -0.82
C PRO A 134 -1.57 3.86 -0.77
N ALA A 135 -2.09 4.72 0.12
CA ALA A 135 -1.61 6.09 0.27
C ALA A 135 -0.19 6.14 0.86
N MET A 136 0.08 5.28 1.83
CA MET A 136 1.40 5.17 2.44
C MET A 136 2.42 4.53 1.49
N SER A 137 1.99 3.53 0.72
CA SER A 137 2.79 2.94 -0.37
C SER A 137 3.15 3.97 -1.45
N LEU A 138 2.20 4.83 -1.79
CA LEU A 138 2.44 5.93 -2.72
C LEU A 138 3.45 6.94 -2.17
N ALA A 139 3.30 7.35 -0.90
CA ALA A 139 4.27 8.25 -0.25
C ALA A 139 5.68 7.64 -0.30
N TRP A 140 5.83 6.36 0.04
CA TRP A 140 7.11 5.64 -0.05
C TRP A 140 7.68 5.64 -1.48
N ALA A 141 6.85 5.35 -2.49
CA ALA A 141 7.30 5.34 -3.87
C ALA A 141 7.75 6.74 -4.35
N ARG A 142 7.13 7.82 -3.86
CA ARG A 142 7.56 9.20 -4.12
C ARG A 142 8.94 9.48 -3.55
N GLU A 143 9.24 9.01 -2.33
CA GLU A 143 10.56 9.14 -1.71
C GLU A 143 11.64 8.35 -2.47
N VAL A 144 11.34 7.11 -2.87
CA VAL A 144 12.21 6.30 -3.73
C VAL A 144 12.48 7.00 -5.06
N ALA A 145 11.44 7.55 -5.70
CA ALA A 145 11.57 8.28 -6.95
C ALA A 145 12.38 9.57 -6.78
N ALA A 146 12.27 10.26 -5.64
CA ALA A 146 13.05 11.44 -5.31
C ALA A 146 14.55 11.10 -5.16
N MET A 147 14.86 10.05 -4.41
CA MET A 147 16.24 9.57 -4.29
C MET A 147 16.81 9.11 -5.64
N GLY A 148 16.02 8.37 -6.43
CA GLY A 148 16.42 7.96 -7.77
C GLY A 148 16.68 9.12 -8.74
N ARG A 149 15.94 10.23 -8.62
CA ARG A 149 16.24 11.48 -9.36
C ARG A 149 17.59 12.05 -8.94
N LEU A 150 17.78 12.24 -7.64
CA LEU A 150 19.01 12.81 -7.08
C LEU A 150 20.25 12.03 -7.52
N VAL A 151 20.18 10.70 -7.48
CA VAL A 151 21.27 9.81 -7.89
C VAL A 151 21.61 9.96 -9.37
N ARG A 152 20.60 10.03 -10.24
CA ARG A 152 20.81 10.20 -11.69
C ARG A 152 21.32 11.59 -12.04
N GLU A 153 20.76 12.63 -11.43
CA GLU A 153 21.17 14.03 -11.65
C GLU A 153 22.64 14.26 -11.29
N ARG A 154 23.17 13.48 -10.34
CA ARG A 154 24.56 13.56 -9.87
C ARG A 154 25.46 12.45 -10.40
N ASP A 155 24.97 11.58 -11.29
CA ASP A 155 25.69 10.42 -11.84
C ASP A 155 26.39 9.54 -10.78
N LEU A 156 25.71 9.29 -9.64
CA LEU A 156 26.32 8.61 -8.49
C LEU A 156 26.31 7.08 -8.61
N VAL A 157 25.39 6.52 -9.39
CA VAL A 157 25.23 5.08 -9.57
C VAL A 157 25.11 4.76 -11.06
N ARG A 158 25.96 3.85 -11.52
CA ARG A 158 26.03 3.41 -12.92
C ARG A 158 25.47 1.99 -13.08
N PRO A 159 24.98 1.59 -14.28
CA PRO A 159 24.36 0.26 -14.48
C PRO A 159 25.25 -0.94 -14.12
N ALA A 160 26.57 -0.80 -14.23
CA ALA A 160 27.52 -1.86 -13.88
C ALA A 160 27.73 -2.04 -12.36
N MET A 161 27.27 -1.08 -11.54
CA MET A 161 27.45 -1.12 -10.09
C MET A 161 26.46 -2.07 -9.44
N ARG A 162 26.92 -2.74 -8.38
CA ARG A 162 26.09 -3.54 -7.49
C ARG A 162 25.47 -2.66 -6.41
N VAL A 163 24.15 -2.69 -6.31
CA VAL A 163 23.39 -1.90 -5.33
C VAL A 163 22.70 -2.79 -4.32
N THR A 164 22.58 -2.32 -3.10
CA THR A 164 21.73 -2.95 -2.08
C THR A 164 21.02 -1.87 -1.26
N THR A 165 19.92 -2.25 -0.63
CA THR A 165 19.17 -1.36 0.27
C THR A 165 19.12 -2.00 1.65
N ILE A 166 19.60 -1.28 2.67
CA ILE A 166 19.33 -1.59 4.07
C ILE A 166 17.95 -1.01 4.38
N GLY A 167 16.95 -1.86 4.26
CA GLY A 167 15.54 -1.54 4.36
C GLY A 167 14.71 -2.77 4.10
N TYR A 168 13.40 -2.60 4.02
CA TYR A 168 12.48 -3.72 3.86
C TYR A 168 12.43 -4.27 2.43
N VAL A 169 12.68 -3.42 1.44
CA VAL A 169 12.66 -3.74 0.02
C VAL A 169 13.84 -3.07 -0.68
N GLU A 170 14.29 -3.64 -1.80
CA GLU A 170 15.33 -3.08 -2.67
C GLU A 170 14.65 -2.54 -3.95
N PRO A 171 14.41 -1.21 -4.05
CA PRO A 171 13.80 -0.63 -5.24
C PRO A 171 14.83 -0.07 -6.24
N PHE A 172 16.07 0.15 -5.82
CA PHE A 172 17.02 0.98 -6.54
C PHE A 172 17.75 0.23 -7.65
N GLY A 173 17.95 -1.08 -7.56
CA GLY A 173 18.53 -1.89 -8.63
C GLY A 173 17.73 -1.76 -9.92
N ARG A 174 16.43 -2.07 -9.85
CA ARG A 174 15.53 -1.89 -11.01
C ARG A 174 15.38 -0.43 -11.40
N LEU A 175 15.17 0.47 -10.44
CA LEU A 175 14.94 1.89 -10.73
C LEU A 175 16.14 2.52 -11.44
N LEU A 176 17.37 2.18 -11.08
CA LEU A 176 18.59 2.79 -11.62
C LEU A 176 19.22 1.99 -12.77
N GLY A 177 18.67 0.80 -13.08
CA GLY A 177 19.28 -0.12 -14.04
C GLY A 177 20.61 -0.70 -13.55
N ALA A 178 20.84 -0.66 -12.23
CA ALA A 178 22.01 -1.22 -11.58
C ALA A 178 21.79 -2.70 -11.24
N ILE A 179 22.85 -3.41 -10.88
CA ILE A 179 22.78 -4.84 -10.56
C ILE A 179 22.37 -4.97 -9.08
N PRO A 180 21.22 -5.59 -8.74
CA PRO A 180 20.93 -5.89 -7.34
C PRO A 180 21.98 -6.84 -6.77
N THR A 181 22.43 -6.57 -5.56
CA THR A 181 23.43 -7.41 -4.89
C THR A 181 22.85 -8.80 -4.63
N PRO A 182 23.60 -9.90 -4.91
CA PRO A 182 23.13 -11.23 -4.59
C PRO A 182 22.85 -11.38 -3.09
N GLY A 183 21.72 -12.01 -2.76
CA GLY A 183 21.34 -12.21 -1.37
C GLY A 183 20.71 -10.99 -0.70
N THR A 184 20.37 -9.91 -1.42
CA THR A 184 19.48 -8.87 -0.90
C THR A 184 18.14 -9.51 -0.52
N ARG A 185 17.94 -9.76 0.78
CA ARG A 185 16.71 -10.33 1.32
C ARG A 185 15.63 -9.24 1.39
N LEU A 186 14.37 -9.65 1.38
CA LEU A 186 13.25 -8.79 1.73
C LEU A 186 13.09 -8.84 3.25
N TRP A 187 13.32 -7.72 3.96
CA TRP A 187 13.51 -7.74 5.42
C TRP A 187 12.21 -7.44 6.15
N LEU A 188 11.14 -8.20 5.89
CA LEU A 188 9.80 -7.97 6.49
C LEU A 188 9.84 -7.81 8.01
N ASP A 189 10.68 -8.61 8.66
CA ASP A 189 11.07 -8.49 10.05
C ASP A 189 12.58 -8.76 10.12
N PRO A 190 13.43 -7.72 10.19
CA PRO A 190 14.87 -7.90 10.09
C PRO A 190 15.43 -8.79 11.20
N TRP A 191 14.87 -8.71 12.41
CA TRP A 191 15.29 -9.52 13.56
C TRP A 191 14.97 -11.00 13.36
N ARG A 192 13.81 -11.33 12.77
CA ARG A 192 13.46 -12.72 12.47
C ARG A 192 14.11 -13.26 11.18
N THR A 193 14.39 -12.40 10.22
CA THR A 193 14.81 -12.81 8.86
C THR A 193 16.33 -12.88 8.71
N VAL A 194 17.05 -12.01 9.44
CA VAL A 194 18.51 -11.88 9.36
C VAL A 194 19.17 -12.24 10.69
N GLY A 195 18.48 -12.04 11.81
CA GLY A 195 19.07 -12.17 13.15
C GLY A 195 19.97 -11.00 13.50
N LEU A 196 20.55 -11.01 14.70
CA LEU A 196 21.61 -10.09 15.08
C LEU A 196 22.90 -10.49 14.37
N LEU A 197 23.43 -9.58 13.56
CA LEU A 197 24.72 -9.76 12.89
C LEU A 197 25.81 -9.10 13.72
N SER A 198 26.96 -9.76 13.81
CA SER A 198 28.22 -9.12 14.19
C SER A 198 28.66 -8.09 13.15
N ALA A 199 29.59 -7.20 13.53
CA ALA A 199 30.16 -6.23 12.59
C ALA A 199 30.85 -6.90 11.39
N GLU A 200 31.47 -8.07 11.59
CA GLU A 200 32.12 -8.83 10.52
C GLU A 200 31.09 -9.44 9.55
N GLU A 201 29.99 -9.99 10.07
CA GLU A 201 28.91 -10.53 9.24
C GLU A 201 28.16 -9.43 8.47
N ALA A 202 27.95 -8.27 9.09
CA ALA A 202 27.38 -7.11 8.42
C ALA A 202 28.30 -6.61 7.30
N ARG A 203 29.61 -6.55 7.55
CA ARG A 203 30.62 -6.20 6.54
C ARG A 203 30.64 -7.20 5.40
N ALA A 204 30.61 -8.50 5.69
CA ALA A 204 30.52 -9.55 4.68
C ALA A 204 29.23 -9.45 3.84
N THR A 205 28.10 -9.08 4.47
CA THR A 205 26.82 -8.85 3.79
C THR A 205 26.91 -7.67 2.81
N LEU A 206 27.64 -6.60 3.17
CA LEU A 206 27.81 -5.43 2.32
C LEU A 206 29.00 -5.52 1.34
N ALA A 207 29.93 -6.45 1.54
CA ALA A 207 31.13 -6.64 0.72
C ALA A 207 30.88 -6.68 -0.80
N PRO A 208 29.83 -7.32 -1.33
CA PRO A 208 29.56 -7.32 -2.77
C PRO A 208 28.89 -6.05 -3.31
N ALA A 209 28.51 -5.08 -2.49
CA ALA A 209 27.81 -3.87 -2.93
C ALA A 209 28.78 -2.71 -3.22
N ASP A 210 28.60 -2.02 -4.35
CA ASP A 210 29.29 -0.77 -4.68
C ASP A 210 28.57 0.46 -4.13
N ALA A 211 27.25 0.35 -3.95
CA ALA A 211 26.39 1.40 -3.43
C ALA A 211 25.34 0.83 -2.47
N VAL A 212 25.19 1.46 -1.32
CA VAL A 212 24.26 1.06 -0.27
C VAL A 212 23.29 2.19 0.01
N PHE A 213 22.00 1.91 -0.19
CA PHE A 213 20.91 2.80 0.17
C PHE A 213 20.43 2.46 1.57
N VAL A 214 20.34 3.45 2.46
CA VAL A 214 19.85 3.28 3.83
C VAL A 214 18.52 3.99 3.96
N GLN A 215 17.44 3.23 4.18
CA GLN A 215 16.12 3.82 4.42
C GLN A 215 16.11 4.55 5.76
N ARG A 216 15.44 5.71 5.83
CA ARG A 216 15.27 6.55 7.03
C ARG A 216 13.81 6.78 7.42
N CYS A 217 12.86 6.64 6.48
CA CYS A 217 11.42 6.75 6.79
C CYS A 217 10.53 5.83 5.95
N PRO A 218 9.27 5.64 6.39
CA PRO A 218 8.92 5.54 7.80
C PRO A 218 9.66 4.34 8.39
N LEU A 219 10.22 4.50 9.57
CA LEU A 219 10.95 3.40 10.20
C LEU A 219 10.36 3.08 11.56
N LYS A 220 9.96 1.83 11.74
CA LYS A 220 9.81 1.26 13.07
C LYS A 220 11.16 1.30 13.80
N PRO A 221 11.19 1.49 15.13
CA PRO A 221 12.42 1.51 15.92
C PRO A 221 13.36 0.32 15.63
N GLN A 222 12.80 -0.87 15.37
CA GLN A 222 13.58 -2.09 15.12
C GLN A 222 14.53 -2.00 13.91
N LEU A 223 14.13 -1.33 12.82
CA LEU A 223 14.99 -1.14 11.65
C LEU A 223 16.03 -0.05 11.92
N GLN A 224 15.68 0.99 12.70
CA GLN A 224 16.66 1.99 13.15
C GLN A 224 17.73 1.36 14.03
N ASP A 225 17.34 0.56 15.01
CA ASP A 225 18.24 -0.15 15.90
C ASP A 225 19.16 -1.10 15.12
N MET A 226 18.61 -1.83 14.16
CA MET A 226 19.40 -2.73 13.32
C MET A 226 20.42 -1.96 12.45
N ILE A 227 20.04 -0.84 11.83
CA ILE A 227 21.00 0.01 11.09
C ILE A 227 22.11 0.48 12.03
N ALA A 228 21.75 1.02 13.20
CA ALA A 228 22.69 1.58 14.15
C ALA A 228 23.65 0.54 14.75
N HIS A 229 23.14 -0.64 15.13
CA HIS A 229 23.92 -1.64 15.85
C HIS A 229 24.62 -2.65 14.94
N MET A 230 24.07 -2.96 13.77
CA MET A 230 24.63 -4.01 12.89
C MET A 230 25.41 -3.43 11.72
N PHE A 231 24.87 -2.43 11.03
CA PHE A 231 25.43 -1.99 9.75
C PHE A 231 26.25 -0.71 9.81
N GLN A 232 26.04 0.15 10.81
CA GLN A 232 26.69 1.46 10.88
C GLN A 232 28.22 1.34 10.88
N ALA A 233 28.79 0.44 11.68
CA ALA A 233 30.24 0.23 11.72
C ALA A 233 30.81 -0.22 10.36
N ALA A 234 30.08 -1.07 9.62
CA ALA A 234 30.51 -1.50 8.28
C ALA A 234 30.39 -0.37 7.25
N LEU A 235 29.33 0.44 7.31
CA LEU A 235 29.16 1.62 6.46
C LEU A 235 30.30 2.63 6.68
N ASP A 236 30.61 2.94 7.94
CA ASP A 236 31.66 3.91 8.28
C ASP A 236 33.07 3.43 7.92
N ALA A 237 33.29 2.11 7.90
CA ALA A 237 34.58 1.50 7.54
C ALA A 237 34.81 1.44 6.02
N ASP A 238 33.81 0.99 5.25
CA ASP A 238 34.00 0.63 3.84
C ASP A 238 33.40 1.62 2.84
N PHE A 239 32.53 2.52 3.30
CA PHE A 239 31.76 3.40 2.45
C PHE A 239 31.92 4.87 2.83
N ALA A 240 31.65 5.76 1.88
CA ALA A 240 31.59 7.19 2.07
C ALA A 240 30.14 7.68 1.83
N PRO A 241 29.60 8.55 2.69
CA PRO A 241 28.33 9.22 2.42
C PRO A 241 28.41 10.01 1.11
N ALA A 242 27.45 9.84 0.21
CA ALA A 242 27.46 10.47 -1.10
C ALA A 242 26.26 11.40 -1.36
N ALA A 243 25.06 11.00 -0.90
CA ALA A 243 23.86 11.81 -1.04
C ALA A 243 22.82 11.42 0.00
N ALA A 244 21.90 12.33 0.29
CA ALA A 244 20.78 12.08 1.19
C ALA A 244 19.53 12.82 0.72
N THR A 245 18.38 12.22 1.00
CA THR A 245 17.04 12.83 0.99
C THR A 245 16.47 12.71 2.41
N GLY A 246 15.26 13.22 2.66
CA GLY A 246 14.64 13.07 3.98
C GLY A 246 14.39 11.60 4.38
N CYS A 247 14.26 10.68 3.41
CA CYS A 247 13.91 9.28 3.68
C CYS A 247 14.98 8.26 3.27
N TYR A 248 16.08 8.66 2.65
CA TYR A 248 17.14 7.77 2.21
C TYR A 248 18.52 8.44 2.24
N ASP A 249 19.52 7.70 2.73
CA ASP A 249 20.93 8.01 2.52
C ASP A 249 21.53 7.08 1.46
N LEU A 250 22.52 7.56 0.72
CA LEU A 250 23.37 6.78 -0.17
C LEU A 250 24.81 6.82 0.30
N TRP A 251 25.38 5.62 0.39
CA TRP A 251 26.78 5.36 0.70
C TRP A 251 27.44 4.68 -0.50
N LEU A 252 28.60 5.18 -0.92
CA LEU A 252 29.37 4.62 -2.03
C LEU A 252 30.63 3.95 -1.49
N ARG A 253 31.00 2.80 -2.08
CA ARG A 253 32.22 2.09 -1.69
C ARG A 253 33.42 3.00 -1.86
N ARG A 254 34.28 3.04 -0.85
CA ARG A 254 35.54 3.81 -0.95
C ARG A 254 36.42 3.19 -2.03
N PRO A 255 37.06 4.00 -2.89
CA PRO A 255 38.10 3.50 -3.77
C PRO A 255 39.23 2.94 -2.92
N HIS A 256 39.67 1.72 -3.23
CA HIS A 256 40.86 1.11 -2.64
C HIS A 256 42.14 1.76 -3.18
#